data_AF-A0A022WFL9-F1
#
_entry.id   AF-A0A022WFL9-F1
#
_cell.length_a   1.000
_cell.length_b   1.000
_cell.length_c   1.000
_cell.angle_alpha   90.00
_cell.angle_beta   90.00
_cell.angle_gamma   90.00
#
_symmetry.space_group_name_H-M   'P 1'
#
loop_
_entity.id
_entity.type
_entity.pdbx_description
1 polymer ?
#
loop_
_entity_poly.entity_id
_entity_poly.type
_entity_poly.pdbx_seq_one_letter_code
_entity_poly.pdbx_strand_id
1 'polypeptide(L)'
;MSSTALSFASSVPPVGTELPWFKISPDGRTRSSRGSSNDNEELRGDGWVNEDLRAGGPTLAPVPSTTISLPQGSPYTSTLDARKELSKSVRSILQQSGVTATTFTLCYRQCLLFVEDELVSTLLVVAEKKSPDENWLSVSREIYQLLEANDLSQFNVEICDERVHIPKNSSPVPSSDPIYALWDDVLKQILNSIDCSSVLAIECFRYSANLDGDKNPTAVLVTVSRSSGGPWKDTREAIVSILDRYNLHHVAVIISQGQIYRGAGSLDQDLPDNAWNNQMKVGLSLGIYQSRHSSFTFGGWIEVKQEDGSAWKRLGLTCFHSVYPDLNTVSMDDRSISIHSLIGKRITLEQPSLKDTTSVLEDMKKELDQKPPSCFAAIKETVEKGGDVSPRSRRLYDEITAEDAAISETIAQIDHTTTYFFPTSQ
;
A
#
# COMPACT_ATOMS: atom_id res chain seq x y z
N MET A 1 2.77 -13.73 12.71
CA MET A 1 3.53 -13.23 11.53
C MET A 1 2.55 -12.88 10.41
N SER A 2 2.83 -11.84 9.62
CA SER A 2 1.96 -11.46 8.48
C SER A 2 2.45 -12.25 7.26
N SER A 3 1.59 -12.86 6.45
CA SER A 3 1.94 -13.60 5.22
C SER A 3 2.67 -12.76 4.17
N THR A 4 2.64 -11.43 4.28
CA THR A 4 3.49 -10.53 3.48
C THR A 4 4.94 -10.50 3.96
N ALA A 5 5.22 -10.95 5.19
CA ALA A 5 6.58 -11.08 5.69
C ALA A 5 7.25 -12.30 5.04
N LEU A 6 8.18 -12.01 4.15
CA LEU A 6 9.00 -12.98 3.43
C LEU A 6 10.11 -13.53 4.31
N SER A 7 10.64 -12.71 5.21
CA SER A 7 11.67 -13.13 6.15
C SER A 7 11.61 -12.31 7.43
N PHE A 8 11.89 -12.95 8.56
CA PHE A 8 11.81 -12.35 9.89
C PHE A 8 12.92 -12.86 10.80
N ALA A 9 13.51 -11.97 11.60
CA ALA A 9 14.35 -12.31 12.74
C ALA A 9 14.07 -11.36 13.90
N SER A 10 13.89 -11.89 15.12
CA SER A 10 13.70 -11.05 16.32
C SER A 10 14.05 -11.80 17.59
N SER A 11 14.68 -11.10 18.53
CA SER A 11 14.89 -11.58 19.90
C SER A 11 13.66 -11.37 20.79
N VAL A 12 12.70 -10.56 20.35
CA VAL A 12 11.41 -10.33 21.02
C VAL A 12 10.31 -11.12 20.28
N PRO A 13 9.51 -11.95 20.98
CA PRO A 13 8.39 -12.63 20.36
C PRO A 13 7.37 -11.61 19.81
N PRO A 14 6.79 -11.85 18.63
CA PRO A 14 5.76 -10.96 18.10
C PRO A 14 4.47 -11.06 18.93
N VAL A 15 4.18 -9.99 19.69
CA VAL A 15 2.97 -9.82 20.51
C VAL A 15 1.71 -10.21 19.73
N GLY A 16 0.83 -10.99 20.34
CA GLY A 16 -0.44 -11.44 19.73
C GLY A 16 -0.30 -12.60 18.73
N THR A 17 0.91 -12.92 18.29
CA THR A 17 1.20 -14.11 17.47
C THR A 17 2.23 -15.00 18.13
N GLU A 18 2.24 -15.02 19.46
CA GLU A 18 3.12 -15.87 20.26
C GLU A 18 2.84 -17.33 19.93
N LEU A 19 3.80 -17.98 19.27
CA LEU A 19 3.73 -19.39 18.97
C LEU A 19 4.63 -20.13 19.97
N PRO A 20 4.10 -21.11 20.72
CA PRO A 20 4.90 -21.84 21.70
C PRO A 20 5.99 -22.73 21.07
N TRP A 21 6.01 -22.86 19.74
CA TRP A 21 6.91 -23.74 18.99
C TRP A 21 8.04 -23.03 18.23
N PHE A 22 8.28 -21.73 18.48
CA PHE A 22 9.43 -21.07 17.87
C PHE A 22 10.75 -21.66 18.36
N LYS A 23 11.65 -21.93 17.41
CA LYS A 23 13.03 -22.30 17.72
C LYS A 23 13.86 -21.03 17.88
N ILE A 24 14.45 -20.87 19.06
CA ILE A 24 15.40 -19.80 19.34
C ILE A 24 16.75 -20.21 18.79
N SER A 25 17.33 -19.35 17.94
CA SER A 25 18.65 -19.56 17.36
C SER A 25 19.75 -19.22 18.37
N PRO A 26 21.03 -19.61 18.14
CA PRO A 26 22.12 -19.35 19.08
C PRO A 26 22.36 -17.86 19.41
N ASP A 27 22.00 -16.95 18.51
CA ASP A 27 22.05 -15.49 18.70
C ASP A 27 20.85 -14.94 19.50
N GLY A 28 19.99 -15.81 20.03
CA GLY A 28 18.81 -15.44 20.81
C GLY A 28 17.62 -14.99 19.95
N ARG A 29 17.71 -15.05 18.62
CA ARG A 29 16.61 -14.65 17.73
C ARG A 29 15.77 -15.83 17.27
N THR A 30 14.46 -15.62 17.23
CA THR A 30 13.52 -16.45 16.48
C THR A 30 13.57 -16.04 15.00
N ARG A 31 13.42 -17.00 14.09
CA ARG A 31 13.48 -16.78 12.64
C ARG A 31 12.28 -17.38 11.94
N SER A 32 11.93 -16.80 10.81
CA SER A 32 11.00 -17.41 9.88
C SER A 32 11.25 -16.96 8.45
N SER A 33 10.81 -17.81 7.53
CA SER A 33 10.78 -17.52 6.11
C SER A 33 9.37 -17.81 5.61
N ARG A 34 8.81 -16.87 4.84
CA ARG A 34 7.47 -16.95 4.24
C ARG A 34 6.41 -17.38 5.26
N GLY A 35 6.40 -16.74 6.44
CA GLY A 35 5.46 -17.04 7.52
C GLY A 35 5.62 -18.40 8.22
N SER A 36 6.67 -19.19 7.93
CA SER A 36 6.95 -20.47 8.57
C SER A 36 8.16 -20.43 9.50
N SER A 37 7.96 -20.88 10.74
CA SER A 37 8.99 -21.04 11.79
C SER A 37 10.06 -22.08 11.47
N ASN A 38 9.84 -22.94 10.47
CA ASN A 38 10.88 -23.85 9.97
C ASN A 38 12.00 -23.11 9.23
N ASP A 39 11.80 -21.83 8.92
CA ASP A 39 12.79 -20.96 8.27
C ASP A 39 13.36 -21.56 6.97
N ASN A 40 12.52 -22.31 6.26
CA ASN A 40 12.79 -22.80 4.92
C ASN A 40 12.25 -21.80 3.89
N GLU A 41 13.07 -21.45 2.93
CA GLU A 41 12.76 -20.49 1.88
C GLU A 41 12.46 -21.16 0.52
N GLU A 42 12.59 -22.48 0.43
CA GLU A 42 12.28 -23.26 -0.76
C GLU A 42 10.85 -22.96 -1.25
N LEU A 43 10.78 -22.39 -2.46
CA LEU A 43 9.52 -22.13 -3.14
C LEU A 43 8.87 -23.47 -3.52
N ARG A 44 7.66 -23.68 -3.02
CA ARG A 44 6.80 -24.78 -3.46
C ARG A 44 6.20 -24.33 -4.79
N GLY A 45 6.70 -24.85 -5.90
CA GLY A 45 6.27 -24.46 -7.25
C GLY A 45 4.83 -24.83 -7.61
N ASP A 46 4.05 -25.32 -6.66
CA ASP A 46 2.68 -25.80 -6.82
C ASP A 46 1.61 -24.77 -6.39
N GLY A 47 2.02 -23.58 -5.93
CA GLY A 47 1.12 -22.51 -5.46
C GLY A 47 0.59 -22.72 -4.03
N TRP A 48 0.91 -23.85 -3.39
CA TRP A 48 0.39 -24.17 -2.07
C TRP A 48 1.22 -23.55 -0.94
N VAL A 49 0.53 -22.83 -0.07
CA VAL A 49 1.09 -22.12 1.08
C VAL A 49 1.02 -22.97 2.34
N ASN A 50 2.08 -22.95 3.14
CA ASN A 50 2.18 -23.64 4.44
C ASN A 50 2.92 -22.77 5.46
N GLU A 51 2.22 -21.78 5.98
CA GLU A 51 2.66 -20.91 7.06
C GLU A 51 2.28 -21.50 8.42
N ASP A 52 2.85 -20.96 9.50
CA ASP A 52 2.57 -21.46 10.85
C ASP A 52 1.09 -21.33 11.24
N LEU A 53 0.43 -20.27 10.78
CA LEU A 53 -0.95 -19.90 11.13
C LEU A 53 -1.91 -19.93 9.94
N ARG A 54 -1.46 -20.41 8.78
CA ARG A 54 -2.21 -20.35 7.53
C ARG A 54 -1.72 -21.40 6.54
N ALA A 55 -2.63 -22.15 5.93
CA ALA A 55 -2.27 -23.06 4.84
C ALA A 55 -3.38 -23.13 3.80
N GLY A 56 -3.04 -23.34 2.53
CA GLY A 56 -4.04 -23.32 1.48
C GLY A 56 -3.48 -23.16 0.07
N GLY A 57 -4.39 -23.07 -0.91
CA GLY A 57 -4.07 -22.93 -2.32
C GLY A 57 -5.26 -23.31 -3.22
N PRO A 58 -5.08 -23.37 -4.55
CA PRO A 58 -3.85 -23.06 -5.28
C PRO A 58 -3.44 -21.58 -5.26
N THR A 59 -4.39 -20.67 -5.04
CA THR A 59 -4.14 -19.22 -4.93
C THR A 59 -4.74 -18.68 -3.65
N LEU A 60 -3.96 -17.93 -2.86
CA LEU A 60 -4.43 -17.27 -1.65
C LEU A 60 -4.27 -15.75 -1.75
N ALA A 61 -5.26 -15.00 -1.25
CA ALA A 61 -5.12 -13.55 -1.10
C ALA A 61 -3.96 -13.22 -0.12
N PRO A 62 -3.12 -12.20 -0.38
CA PRO A 62 -2.12 -11.78 0.61
C PRO A 62 -2.76 -11.28 1.91
N VAL A 63 -2.14 -11.53 3.07
CA VAL A 63 -2.62 -10.97 4.35
C VAL A 63 -1.89 -9.65 4.72
N PRO A 64 -2.50 -8.75 5.49
CA PRO A 64 -3.83 -8.87 6.10
C PRO A 64 -4.94 -8.86 5.05
N SER A 65 -5.92 -9.75 5.20
CA SER A 65 -7.01 -9.92 4.24
C SER A 65 -8.35 -9.88 4.95
N THR A 66 -9.36 -9.38 4.24
CA THR A 66 -10.74 -9.35 4.69
C THR A 66 -11.59 -10.38 3.95
N THR A 67 -12.72 -10.71 4.55
CA THR A 67 -13.72 -11.62 3.98
C THR A 67 -14.88 -10.81 3.41
N ILE A 68 -15.17 -11.00 2.12
CA ILE A 68 -16.31 -10.42 1.44
C ILE A 68 -17.32 -11.53 1.19
N SER A 69 -18.54 -11.35 1.70
CA SER A 69 -19.62 -12.31 1.51
C SER A 69 -20.00 -12.44 0.04
N LEU A 70 -20.43 -13.64 -0.37
CA LEU A 70 -20.99 -13.84 -1.70
C LEU A 70 -22.24 -12.98 -1.91
N PRO A 71 -22.45 -12.41 -3.10
CA PRO A 71 -23.64 -11.64 -3.43
C PRO A 71 -24.93 -12.42 -3.18
N GLN A 72 -25.98 -11.71 -2.80
CA GLN A 72 -27.31 -12.29 -2.65
C GLN A 72 -27.78 -12.85 -4.00
N GLY A 73 -28.23 -14.10 -4.01
CA GLY A 73 -28.64 -14.80 -5.24
C GLY A 73 -27.50 -15.52 -5.97
N SER A 74 -26.27 -15.51 -5.43
CA SER A 74 -25.21 -16.38 -5.93
C SER A 74 -25.64 -17.85 -5.90
N PRO A 75 -25.34 -18.66 -6.94
CA PRO A 75 -25.66 -20.08 -6.93
C PRO A 75 -24.94 -20.83 -5.80
N TYR A 76 -23.88 -20.24 -5.23
CA TYR A 76 -23.05 -20.85 -4.20
C TYR A 76 -23.48 -20.56 -2.77
N THR A 77 -24.42 -19.63 -2.52
CA THR A 77 -24.79 -19.17 -1.17
C THR A 77 -25.29 -20.32 -0.28
N SER A 78 -25.96 -21.32 -0.85
CA SER A 78 -26.48 -22.47 -0.11
C SER A 78 -25.58 -23.70 -0.16
N THR A 79 -24.46 -23.66 -0.89
CA THR A 79 -23.65 -24.86 -1.21
C THR A 79 -23.07 -25.54 0.02
N LEU A 80 -22.77 -24.79 1.07
CA LEU A 80 -22.27 -25.29 2.35
C LEU A 80 -23.31 -25.34 3.47
N ASP A 81 -24.61 -25.32 3.14
CA ASP A 81 -25.66 -25.55 4.12
C ASP A 81 -25.39 -26.83 4.92
N ALA A 82 -25.53 -26.77 6.25
CA ALA A 82 -25.17 -27.86 7.17
C ALA A 82 -25.89 -29.20 6.88
N ARG A 83 -26.99 -29.16 6.11
CA ARG A 83 -27.77 -30.34 5.71
C ARG A 83 -27.22 -31.03 4.45
N LYS A 84 -26.42 -30.33 3.64
CA LYS A 84 -25.88 -30.83 2.37
C LYS A 84 -24.69 -31.75 2.59
N GLU A 85 -24.54 -32.74 1.71
CA GLU A 85 -23.47 -33.74 1.79
C GLU A 85 -22.07 -33.12 1.68
N LEU A 86 -21.90 -32.05 0.90
CA LEU A 86 -20.62 -31.34 0.81
C LEU A 86 -20.19 -30.76 2.17
N SER A 87 -21.10 -30.09 2.89
CA SER A 87 -20.81 -29.53 4.22
C SER A 87 -20.46 -30.62 5.24
N LYS A 88 -21.16 -31.77 5.20
CA LYS A 88 -20.85 -32.94 6.03
C LYS A 88 -19.48 -33.53 5.70
N SER A 89 -19.14 -33.60 4.41
CA SER A 89 -17.87 -34.15 3.93
C SER A 89 -16.69 -33.27 4.35
N VAL A 90 -16.79 -31.95 4.17
CA VAL A 90 -15.79 -30.98 4.66
C VAL A 90 -15.61 -31.13 6.18
N ARG A 91 -16.72 -31.19 6.94
CA ARG A 91 -16.67 -31.39 8.39
C ARG A 91 -15.99 -32.70 8.78
N SER A 92 -16.26 -33.78 8.04
CA SER A 92 -15.63 -35.09 8.28
C SER A 92 -14.12 -35.02 8.08
N ILE A 93 -13.64 -34.39 7.01
CA ILE A 93 -12.21 -34.21 6.73
C ILE A 93 -11.53 -33.44 7.88
N LEU A 94 -12.14 -32.33 8.31
CA LEU A 94 -11.62 -31.52 9.41
C LEU A 94 -11.56 -32.32 10.73
N GLN A 95 -12.61 -33.08 11.04
CA GLN A 95 -12.68 -33.90 12.26
C GLN A 95 -11.67 -35.04 12.26
N GLN A 96 -11.55 -35.78 11.15
CA GLN A 96 -10.59 -36.88 11.01
C GLN A 96 -9.15 -36.39 11.12
N SER A 97 -8.89 -35.17 10.67
CA SER A 97 -7.58 -34.54 10.72
C SER A 97 -7.28 -33.78 12.01
N GLY A 98 -8.21 -33.78 12.97
CA GLY A 98 -8.07 -33.09 14.25
C GLY A 98 -8.11 -31.56 14.17
N VAL A 99 -8.53 -30.98 13.04
CA VAL A 99 -8.63 -29.53 12.85
C VAL A 99 -9.91 -29.02 13.51
N THR A 100 -9.76 -28.26 14.60
CA THR A 100 -10.88 -27.66 15.33
C THR A 100 -11.28 -26.35 14.64
N ALA A 101 -12.16 -26.44 13.64
CA ALA A 101 -12.68 -25.28 12.93
C ALA A 101 -13.86 -24.62 13.67
N THR A 102 -13.80 -23.29 13.81
CA THR A 102 -14.90 -22.46 14.31
C THR A 102 -15.98 -22.28 13.25
N THR A 103 -15.58 -22.08 12.00
CA THR A 103 -16.50 -21.94 10.86
C THR A 103 -15.81 -22.33 9.55
N PHE A 104 -16.60 -22.71 8.55
CA PHE A 104 -16.14 -22.77 7.17
C PHE A 104 -17.22 -22.24 6.21
N THR A 105 -16.82 -21.42 5.24
CA THR A 105 -17.76 -20.75 4.34
C THR A 105 -17.14 -20.46 2.97
N LEU A 106 -17.96 -20.36 1.92
CA LEU A 106 -17.56 -19.83 0.63
C LEU A 106 -17.65 -18.31 0.66
N CYS A 107 -16.57 -17.64 0.26
CA CYS A 107 -16.46 -16.20 0.25
C CYS A 107 -15.48 -15.72 -0.81
N TYR A 108 -15.35 -14.41 -0.92
CA TYR A 108 -14.21 -13.77 -1.56
C TYR A 108 -13.22 -13.29 -0.50
N ARG A 109 -11.93 -13.40 -0.80
CA ARG A 109 -10.84 -12.89 0.02
C ARG A 109 -10.15 -11.76 -0.72
N GLN A 110 -9.86 -10.67 -0.01
CA GLN A 110 -9.19 -9.49 -0.55
C GLN A 110 -8.11 -9.03 0.41
N CYS A 111 -6.94 -8.67 -0.10
CA CYS A 111 -5.91 -8.05 0.71
C CYS A 111 -6.32 -6.62 1.09
N LEU A 112 -6.17 -6.26 2.36
CA LEU A 112 -6.46 -4.91 2.85
C LEU A 112 -5.45 -3.86 2.35
N LEU A 113 -4.25 -4.29 1.93
CA LEU A 113 -3.20 -3.40 1.44
C LEU A 113 -3.26 -3.20 -0.08
N PHE A 114 -3.94 -4.11 -0.80
CA PHE A 114 -4.00 -4.16 -2.25
C PHE A 114 -5.46 -4.34 -2.68
N VAL A 115 -6.28 -3.32 -2.44
CA VAL A 115 -7.72 -3.36 -2.71
C VAL A 115 -8.07 -3.41 -4.19
N GLU A 116 -7.11 -3.07 -5.06
CA GLU A 116 -7.24 -3.16 -6.52
C GLU A 116 -7.02 -4.58 -7.06
N ASP A 117 -6.47 -5.49 -6.25
CA ASP A 117 -6.27 -6.87 -6.67
C ASP A 117 -7.60 -7.58 -6.88
N GLU A 118 -7.60 -8.57 -7.79
CA GLU A 118 -8.75 -9.43 -8.01
C GLU A 118 -9.17 -10.18 -6.74
N LEU A 119 -10.48 -10.30 -6.56
CA LEU A 119 -11.07 -11.05 -5.47
C LEU A 119 -10.77 -12.55 -5.60
N VAL A 120 -10.24 -13.15 -4.54
CA VAL A 120 -9.91 -14.57 -4.52
C VAL A 120 -11.09 -15.36 -3.98
N SER A 121 -11.81 -16.06 -4.85
CA SER A 121 -12.85 -17.04 -4.49
C SER A 121 -12.24 -18.12 -3.59
N THR A 122 -12.77 -18.26 -2.37
CA THR A 122 -12.17 -19.11 -1.34
C THR A 122 -13.22 -19.82 -0.50
N LEU A 123 -13.02 -21.11 -0.25
CA LEU A 123 -13.56 -21.81 0.90
C LEU A 123 -12.65 -21.52 2.10
N LEU A 124 -13.09 -20.61 2.95
CA LEU A 124 -12.37 -20.18 4.15
C LEU A 124 -12.75 -21.10 5.31
N VAL A 125 -11.76 -21.71 5.95
CA VAL A 125 -11.87 -22.46 7.20
C VAL A 125 -11.14 -21.67 8.29
N VAL A 126 -11.89 -21.20 9.27
CA VAL A 126 -11.32 -20.52 10.44
C VAL A 126 -11.09 -21.55 11.53
N ALA A 127 -9.84 -21.75 11.94
CA ALA A 127 -9.44 -22.75 12.92
C ALA A 127 -8.32 -22.22 13.82
N GLU A 128 -8.19 -22.77 15.03
CA GLU A 128 -7.09 -22.43 15.94
C GLU A 128 -5.94 -23.43 15.78
N LYS A 129 -4.75 -22.95 15.42
CA LYS A 129 -3.51 -23.76 15.34
C LYS A 129 -2.93 -23.96 16.73
N LYS A 130 -2.89 -25.19 17.23
CA LYS A 130 -2.40 -25.53 18.58
C LYS A 130 -0.98 -26.08 18.57
N SER A 131 -0.53 -26.65 17.46
CA SER A 131 0.81 -27.21 17.32
C SER A 131 1.38 -27.06 15.90
N PRO A 132 2.71 -27.08 15.73
CA PRO A 132 3.33 -27.01 14.39
C PRO A 132 3.07 -28.28 13.56
N ASP A 133 2.81 -29.41 14.22
CA ASP A 133 2.61 -30.72 13.60
C ASP A 133 1.22 -30.88 12.96
N GLU A 134 0.31 -29.93 13.19
CA GLU A 134 -0.99 -29.92 12.51
C GLU A 134 -0.83 -29.70 11.00
N ASN A 135 -1.17 -30.74 10.24
CA ASN A 135 -0.95 -30.79 8.80
C ASN A 135 -2.06 -30.08 7.99
N TRP A 136 -2.31 -28.80 8.29
CA TRP A 136 -3.33 -27.98 7.64
C TRP A 136 -3.18 -27.95 6.12
N LEU A 137 -1.94 -28.04 5.60
CA LEU A 137 -1.69 -28.12 4.18
C LEU A 137 -2.26 -29.40 3.52
N SER A 138 -2.08 -30.57 4.15
CA SER A 138 -2.66 -31.81 3.60
C SER A 138 -4.18 -31.75 3.64
N VAL A 139 -4.73 -31.21 4.73
CA VAL A 139 -6.17 -31.04 4.91
C VAL A 139 -6.75 -30.10 3.85
N SER A 140 -6.08 -28.98 3.57
CA SER A 140 -6.55 -28.03 2.56
C SER A 140 -6.54 -28.62 1.15
N ARG A 141 -5.57 -29.49 0.83
CA ARG A 141 -5.54 -30.25 -0.44
C ARG A 141 -6.67 -31.26 -0.55
N GLU A 142 -6.94 -32.00 0.51
CA GLU A 142 -8.05 -32.98 0.52
C GLU A 142 -9.41 -32.28 0.35
N ILE A 143 -9.59 -31.14 1.02
CA ILE A 143 -10.79 -30.31 0.84
C ILE A 143 -10.87 -29.76 -0.59
N TYR A 144 -9.75 -29.34 -1.19
CA TYR A 144 -9.74 -28.85 -2.57
C TYR A 144 -10.13 -29.95 -3.57
N GLN A 145 -9.61 -31.17 -3.40
CA GLN A 145 -10.02 -32.33 -4.21
C GLN A 145 -11.52 -32.61 -4.09
N LEU A 146 -12.08 -32.46 -2.89
CA LEU A 146 -13.52 -32.57 -2.65
C LEU A 146 -14.29 -31.46 -3.39
N LEU A 147 -13.79 -30.22 -3.41
CA LEU A 147 -14.40 -29.13 -4.18
C LEU A 147 -14.34 -29.41 -5.69
N GLU A 148 -13.21 -29.87 -6.22
CA GLU A 148 -13.09 -30.27 -7.63
C GLU A 148 -14.08 -31.36 -8.01
N ALA A 149 -14.24 -32.39 -7.17
CA ALA A 149 -15.20 -33.47 -7.38
C ALA A 149 -16.68 -33.02 -7.35
N ASN A 150 -16.96 -31.80 -6.90
CA ASN A 150 -18.30 -31.21 -6.83
C ASN A 150 -18.45 -29.99 -7.76
N ASP A 151 -17.60 -29.84 -8.79
CA ASP A 151 -17.61 -28.74 -9.75
C ASP A 151 -17.44 -27.35 -9.11
N LEU A 152 -16.60 -27.27 -8.07
CA LEU A 152 -16.30 -26.03 -7.33
C LEU A 152 -14.81 -25.65 -7.39
N SER A 153 -14.10 -26.08 -8.44
CA SER A 153 -12.65 -25.84 -8.62
C SER A 153 -12.27 -24.35 -8.71
N GLN A 154 -13.24 -23.46 -8.97
CA GLN A 154 -13.07 -22.01 -8.91
C GLN A 154 -12.83 -21.48 -7.49
N PHE A 155 -13.12 -22.24 -6.45
CA PHE A 155 -12.86 -21.86 -5.07
C PHE A 155 -11.53 -22.48 -4.59
N ASN A 156 -10.63 -21.62 -4.12
CA ASN A 156 -9.41 -22.02 -3.42
C ASN A 156 -9.76 -22.47 -1.99
N VAL A 157 -8.85 -23.14 -1.29
CA VAL A 157 -9.03 -23.50 0.12
C VAL A 157 -8.05 -22.74 0.98
N GLU A 158 -8.53 -22.08 2.02
CA GLU A 158 -7.71 -21.39 3.02
C GLU A 158 -8.11 -21.89 4.41
N ILE A 159 -7.16 -22.51 5.13
CA ILE A 159 -7.28 -22.76 6.56
C ILE A 159 -6.43 -21.70 7.26
N CYS A 160 -7.05 -20.86 8.08
CA CYS A 160 -6.35 -19.79 8.77
C CYS A 160 -6.73 -19.66 10.25
N ASP A 161 -5.74 -19.26 11.03
CA ASP A 161 -5.91 -18.78 12.38
C ASP A 161 -6.12 -17.26 12.38
N GLU A 162 -7.08 -16.78 13.17
CA GLU A 162 -7.40 -15.35 13.24
C GLU A 162 -6.21 -14.49 13.68
N ARG A 163 -5.24 -15.07 14.38
CA ARG A 163 -3.98 -14.41 14.75
C ARG A 163 -3.19 -13.91 13.53
N VAL A 164 -3.41 -14.46 12.33
CA VAL A 164 -2.76 -14.00 11.09
C VAL A 164 -3.25 -12.61 10.65
N HIS A 165 -4.41 -12.17 11.12
CA HIS A 165 -5.05 -10.91 10.73
C HIS A 165 -4.84 -9.77 11.72
N ILE A 166 -4.07 -10.00 12.79
CA ILE A 166 -3.79 -8.97 13.79
C ILE A 166 -3.03 -7.81 13.10
N PRO A 167 -3.59 -6.58 13.08
CA PRO A 167 -2.93 -5.42 12.50
C PRO A 167 -1.63 -5.10 13.24
N LYS A 168 -0.64 -4.61 12.50
CA LYS A 168 0.61 -4.12 13.06
C LYS A 168 0.68 -2.63 12.87
N ASN A 169 1.18 -1.93 13.88
CA ASN A 169 1.33 -0.48 13.88
C ASN A 169 2.81 -0.13 13.93
N SER A 170 3.17 0.96 13.25
CA SER A 170 4.49 1.59 13.39
C SER A 170 4.42 2.75 14.38
N SER A 171 5.53 2.98 15.07
CA SER A 171 5.73 4.16 15.92
C SER A 171 7.19 4.59 15.85
N PRO A 172 7.49 5.88 16.10
CA PRO A 172 8.86 6.37 16.07
C PRO A 172 9.77 5.62 17.06
N VAL A 173 11.03 5.45 16.70
CA VAL A 173 12.07 4.99 17.63
C VAL A 173 12.47 6.17 18.52
N PRO A 174 12.46 6.03 19.86
CA PRO A 174 12.86 7.12 20.73
C PRO A 174 14.37 7.33 20.70
N SER A 175 14.82 8.54 21.02
CA SER A 175 16.25 8.86 21.14
C SER A 175 17.01 8.08 22.21
N SER A 176 16.29 7.42 23.12
CA SER A 176 16.85 6.52 24.13
C SER A 176 17.19 5.12 23.61
N ASP A 177 16.68 4.73 22.44
CA ASP A 177 17.05 3.45 21.83
C ASP A 177 18.46 3.54 21.23
N PRO A 178 19.36 2.59 21.51
CA PRO A 178 20.73 2.60 20.99
C PRO A 178 20.83 2.74 19.46
N ILE A 179 19.85 2.23 18.69
CA ILE A 179 19.91 2.37 17.22
C ILE A 179 19.70 3.80 16.76
N TYR A 180 19.02 4.67 17.54
CA TYR A 180 18.64 6.01 17.10
C TYR A 180 19.85 6.84 16.68
N ALA A 181 20.91 6.84 17.49
CA ALA A 181 22.14 7.58 17.20
C ALA A 181 23.03 6.89 16.14
N LEU A 182 22.78 5.61 15.86
CA LEU A 182 23.58 4.77 14.95
C LEU A 182 22.88 4.55 13.60
N TRP A 183 21.65 5.03 13.43
CA TRP A 183 20.79 4.63 12.33
C TRP A 183 21.40 4.93 10.97
N ASP A 184 21.97 6.13 10.78
CA ASP A 184 22.57 6.51 9.50
C ASP A 184 23.74 5.61 9.10
N ASP A 185 24.58 5.24 10.07
CA ASP A 185 25.71 4.33 9.85
C ASP A 185 25.24 2.89 9.57
N VAL A 186 24.26 2.41 10.33
CA VAL A 186 23.64 1.08 10.14
C VAL A 186 22.99 1.01 8.76
N LEU A 187 22.17 2.00 8.39
CA LEU A 187 21.50 2.09 7.11
C LEU A 187 22.52 2.12 5.96
N LYS A 188 23.58 2.92 6.08
CA LYS A 188 24.66 2.96 5.10
C LYS A 188 25.33 1.60 4.92
N GLN A 189 25.56 0.86 6.00
CA GLN A 189 26.11 -0.50 5.89
C GLN A 189 25.14 -1.47 5.24
N ILE A 190 23.84 -1.38 5.54
CA ILE A 190 22.81 -2.22 4.91
C ILE A 190 22.79 -1.97 3.40
N LEU A 191 22.69 -0.72 2.98
CA LEU A 191 22.65 -0.31 1.56
C LEU A 191 23.87 -0.79 0.77
N ASN A 192 25.04 -0.92 1.42
CA ASN A 192 26.26 -1.42 0.78
C ASN A 192 26.41 -2.95 0.82
N SER A 193 25.60 -3.67 1.61
CA SER A 193 25.80 -5.10 1.86
C SER A 193 24.73 -5.99 1.23
N ILE A 194 23.59 -5.43 0.81
CA ILE A 194 22.48 -6.19 0.22
C ILE A 194 22.20 -5.75 -1.22
N ASP A 195 21.57 -6.62 -2.00
CA ASP A 195 21.01 -6.22 -3.29
C ASP A 195 19.76 -5.37 -3.08
N CYS A 196 19.83 -4.09 -3.45
CA CYS A 196 18.70 -3.17 -3.37
C CYS A 196 17.84 -3.12 -4.64
N SER A 197 18.10 -3.95 -5.66
CA SER A 197 17.38 -3.95 -6.95
C SER A 197 15.85 -4.03 -6.82
N SER A 198 15.38 -4.79 -5.83
CA SER A 198 13.95 -5.01 -5.56
C SER A 198 13.47 -4.33 -4.28
N VAL A 199 14.35 -3.59 -3.59
CA VAL A 199 14.04 -2.91 -2.32
C VAL A 199 13.39 -1.55 -2.62
N LEU A 200 12.20 -1.34 -2.06
CA LEU A 200 11.44 -0.11 -2.19
C LEU A 200 11.75 0.89 -1.07
N ALA A 201 11.89 0.40 0.17
CA ALA A 201 12.22 1.20 1.35
C ALA A 201 12.95 0.37 2.40
N ILE A 202 13.82 1.03 3.17
CA ILE A 202 14.44 0.50 4.39
C ILE A 202 14.19 1.51 5.50
N GLU A 203 13.46 1.11 6.52
CA GLU A 203 12.97 1.99 7.58
C GLU A 203 13.28 1.40 8.95
N CYS A 204 13.29 2.24 9.98
CA CYS A 204 13.51 1.84 11.36
C CYS A 204 12.40 2.39 12.26
N PHE A 205 11.57 1.48 12.78
CA PHE A 205 10.40 1.82 13.60
C PHE A 205 10.25 0.86 14.77
N ARG A 206 9.50 1.28 15.79
CA ARG A 206 8.84 0.33 16.68
C ARG A 206 7.68 -0.29 15.93
N TYR A 207 7.66 -1.61 15.79
CA TYR A 207 6.69 -2.29 14.92
C TYR A 207 6.24 -3.64 15.45
N SER A 208 4.97 -3.72 15.87
CA SER A 208 4.27 -4.96 16.22
C SER A 208 2.76 -4.67 16.40
N ALA A 209 2.03 -5.62 16.96
CA ALA A 209 0.59 -5.56 17.16
C ALA A 209 0.14 -4.83 18.44
N ASN A 210 1.07 -4.34 19.29
CA ASN A 210 0.66 -3.61 20.48
C ASN A 210 0.06 -2.26 20.09
N LEU A 211 -1.08 -1.92 20.71
CA LEU A 211 -1.73 -0.61 20.57
C LEU A 211 -0.90 0.50 21.22
N ASP A 212 -0.18 0.16 22.29
CA ASP A 212 0.82 1.03 22.88
C ASP A 212 2.13 0.90 22.10
N GLY A 213 2.35 1.84 21.18
CA GLY A 213 3.50 1.88 20.29
C GLY A 213 4.84 1.80 21.01
N ASP A 214 4.91 2.27 22.26
CA ASP A 214 6.13 2.26 23.06
C ASP A 214 6.54 0.87 23.54
N LYS A 215 5.58 -0.06 23.57
CA LYS A 215 5.81 -1.47 23.92
C LYS A 215 6.17 -2.33 22.71
N ASN A 216 6.10 -1.78 21.50
CA ASN A 216 6.51 -2.50 20.30
C ASN A 216 8.04 -2.55 20.21
N PRO A 217 8.62 -3.69 19.79
CA PRO A 217 10.06 -3.80 19.59
C PRO A 217 10.52 -2.93 18.42
N THR A 218 11.74 -2.43 18.53
CA THR A 218 12.42 -1.73 17.43
C THR A 218 12.77 -2.71 16.33
N ALA A 219 12.51 -2.34 15.07
CA ALA A 219 12.68 -3.19 13.92
C ALA A 219 13.21 -2.40 12.72
N VAL A 220 14.11 -3.02 11.96
CA VAL A 220 14.44 -2.65 10.59
C VAL A 220 13.42 -3.30 9.66
N LEU A 221 12.62 -2.49 8.98
CA LEU A 221 11.65 -2.91 7.99
C LEU A 221 12.22 -2.72 6.59
N VAL A 222 12.29 -3.80 5.82
CA VAL A 222 12.67 -3.80 4.41
C VAL A 222 11.43 -4.09 3.60
N THR A 223 10.95 -3.08 2.88
CA THR A 223 9.82 -3.23 1.96
C THR A 223 10.36 -3.56 0.57
N VAL A 224 9.91 -4.67 -0.01
CA VAL A 224 10.34 -5.14 -1.33
C VAL A 224 9.19 -5.13 -2.33
N SER A 225 9.52 -5.02 -3.61
CA SER A 225 8.53 -5.03 -4.69
C SER A 225 7.69 -6.31 -4.69
N ARG A 226 6.38 -6.19 -4.97
CA ARG A 226 5.46 -7.34 -5.06
C ARG A 226 5.88 -8.39 -6.10
N SER A 227 6.52 -7.95 -7.17
CA SER A 227 7.01 -8.84 -8.24
C SER A 227 8.29 -9.60 -7.85
N SER A 228 8.88 -9.26 -6.70
CA SER A 228 10.08 -9.93 -6.23
C SER A 228 9.74 -11.31 -5.64
N GLY A 229 10.20 -12.35 -6.32
CA GLY A 229 10.08 -13.75 -5.87
C GLY A 229 11.30 -14.27 -5.10
N GLY A 230 12.35 -13.45 -5.00
CA GLY A 230 13.69 -13.86 -4.57
C GLY A 230 13.73 -14.46 -3.16
N PRO A 231 14.80 -15.21 -2.83
CA PRO A 231 15.12 -15.53 -1.46
C PRO A 231 15.51 -14.25 -0.71
N TRP A 232 15.02 -14.13 0.52
CA TRP A 232 15.20 -13.03 1.45
C TRP A 232 15.90 -13.46 2.74
N LYS A 233 16.13 -14.75 2.93
CA LYS A 233 16.85 -15.28 4.10
C LYS A 233 18.27 -14.73 4.17
N ASP A 234 19.02 -14.77 3.08
CA ASP A 234 20.40 -14.27 3.06
C ASP A 234 20.46 -12.75 3.28
N THR A 235 19.52 -12.00 2.69
CA THR A 235 19.35 -10.57 2.93
C THR A 235 19.06 -10.28 4.41
N ARG A 236 18.17 -11.07 5.03
CA ARG A 236 17.87 -10.95 6.47
C ARG A 236 19.12 -11.21 7.30
N GLU A 237 19.85 -12.30 7.05
CA GLU A 237 21.05 -12.63 7.83
C GLU A 237 22.17 -11.60 7.65
N ALA A 238 22.31 -10.99 6.47
CA ALA A 238 23.24 -9.88 6.25
C ALA A 238 22.90 -8.67 7.14
N ILE A 239 21.62 -8.31 7.23
CA ILE A 239 21.15 -7.22 8.11
C ILE A 239 21.35 -7.59 9.58
N VAL A 240 21.00 -8.81 9.98
CA VAL A 240 21.25 -9.30 11.36
C VAL A 240 22.73 -9.20 11.72
N SER A 241 23.63 -9.61 10.83
CA SER A 241 25.08 -9.52 11.04
C SER A 241 25.58 -8.06 11.18
N ILE A 242 24.99 -7.12 10.44
CA ILE A 242 25.26 -5.68 10.61
C ILE A 242 24.81 -5.25 12.02
N LEU A 243 23.58 -5.55 12.41
CA LEU A 243 23.05 -5.18 13.73
C LEU A 243 23.90 -5.76 14.87
N ASP A 244 24.33 -7.00 14.75
CA ASP A 244 25.18 -7.65 15.75
C ASP A 244 26.55 -6.97 15.90
N ARG A 245 27.15 -6.47 14.81
CA ARG A 245 28.42 -5.70 14.88
C ARG A 245 28.27 -4.38 15.64
N TYR A 246 27.07 -3.82 15.68
CA TYR A 246 26.74 -2.62 16.47
C TYR A 246 26.19 -2.96 17.86
N ASN A 247 26.19 -4.24 18.28
CA ASN A 247 25.57 -4.74 19.50
C ASN A 247 24.05 -4.44 19.61
N LEU A 248 23.36 -4.34 18.48
CA LEU A 248 21.92 -4.05 18.38
C LEU A 248 21.09 -5.35 18.36
N HIS A 249 21.36 -6.26 19.31
CA HIS A 249 20.72 -7.58 19.37
C HIS A 249 19.20 -7.53 19.62
N HIS A 250 18.70 -6.42 20.16
CA HIS A 250 17.29 -6.18 20.43
C HIS A 250 16.48 -5.77 19.19
N VAL A 251 17.15 -5.36 18.12
CA VAL A 251 16.49 -4.86 16.91
C VAL A 251 16.07 -6.04 16.03
N ALA A 252 14.78 -6.09 15.68
CA ALA A 252 14.22 -7.07 14.77
C ALA A 252 14.51 -6.72 13.30
N VAL A 253 14.44 -7.71 12.42
CA VAL A 253 14.51 -7.54 10.96
C VAL A 253 13.25 -8.13 10.35
N ILE A 254 12.55 -7.33 9.54
CA ILE A 254 11.32 -7.75 8.87
C ILE A 254 11.45 -7.39 7.39
N ILE A 255 11.42 -8.40 6.53
CA ILE A 255 11.38 -8.20 5.08
C ILE A 255 9.97 -8.54 4.62
N SER A 256 9.28 -7.59 4.01
CA SER A 256 7.90 -7.76 3.56
C SER A 256 7.65 -7.22 2.16
N GLN A 257 6.77 -7.90 1.42
CA GLN A 257 6.26 -7.35 0.16
C GLN A 257 5.38 -6.13 0.45
N GLY A 258 5.56 -5.10 -0.37
CA GLY A 258 4.74 -3.90 -0.31
C GLY A 258 4.74 -3.17 -1.64
N GLN A 259 4.05 -2.03 -1.62
CA GLN A 259 3.95 -1.12 -2.75
C GLN A 259 4.07 0.29 -2.19
N ILE A 260 4.96 1.09 -2.79
CA ILE A 260 5.00 2.52 -2.53
C ILE A 260 4.08 3.15 -3.56
N TYR A 261 2.95 3.65 -3.10
CA TYR A 261 2.11 4.54 -3.90
C TYR A 261 2.85 5.86 -4.05
N ARG A 262 3.60 5.97 -5.15
CA ARG A 262 4.08 7.27 -5.64
C ARG A 262 2.88 7.86 -6.37
N GLY A 263 2.56 9.13 -6.16
CA GLY A 263 1.45 9.86 -6.80
C GLY A 263 1.54 9.97 -8.33
N ALA A 264 2.23 9.04 -9.00
CA ALA A 264 2.32 8.88 -10.44
C ALA A 264 1.52 7.65 -10.95
N GLY A 265 0.96 6.82 -10.04
CA GLY A 265 0.01 5.76 -10.39
C GLY A 265 -1.35 6.35 -10.74
N SER A 266 -2.09 5.73 -11.67
CA SER A 266 -3.25 6.27 -12.39
C SER A 266 -4.45 6.77 -11.57
N LEU A 267 -4.38 6.81 -10.24
CA LEU A 267 -5.40 7.36 -9.35
C LEU A 267 -5.15 8.82 -8.97
N ASP A 268 -3.94 9.35 -9.17
CA ASP A 268 -3.52 10.68 -8.71
C ASP A 268 -2.84 11.54 -9.81
N GLN A 269 -2.92 11.14 -11.09
CA GLN A 269 -2.37 11.97 -12.17
C GLN A 269 -3.18 13.25 -12.39
N ASP A 270 -4.47 13.19 -12.11
CA ASP A 270 -5.37 14.32 -12.29
C ASP A 270 -5.47 15.12 -11.00
N LEU A 271 -5.30 16.43 -11.11
CA LEU A 271 -5.68 17.33 -10.04
C LEU A 271 -7.19 17.16 -9.79
N PRO A 272 -7.64 16.93 -8.54
CA PRO A 272 -9.07 16.79 -8.27
C PRO A 272 -9.80 18.07 -8.68
N ASP A 273 -11.10 18.01 -9.04
CA ASP A 273 -11.89 19.17 -9.49
C ASP A 273 -11.80 20.37 -8.55
N ASN A 274 -11.59 20.09 -7.27
CA ASN A 274 -11.50 21.06 -6.20
C ASN A 274 -10.06 21.54 -5.93
N ALA A 275 -9.07 21.19 -6.75
CA ALA A 275 -7.66 21.49 -6.55
C ALA A 275 -7.38 23.00 -6.49
N TRP A 276 -8.19 23.80 -7.19
CA TRP A 276 -8.11 25.26 -7.22
C TRP A 276 -8.87 25.97 -6.09
N ASN A 277 -9.31 25.23 -5.06
CA ASN A 277 -9.95 25.83 -3.88
C ASN A 277 -8.92 26.55 -2.99
N ASN A 278 -9.37 27.60 -2.28
CA ASN A 278 -8.54 28.48 -1.44
C ASN A 278 -7.84 27.83 -0.22
N GLN A 279 -7.96 26.51 -0.01
CA GLN A 279 -7.29 25.80 1.09
C GLN A 279 -6.26 24.84 0.54
N MET A 280 -5.04 24.90 1.08
CA MET A 280 -4.00 23.92 0.73
C MET A 280 -4.40 22.50 1.15
N LYS A 281 -4.24 21.55 0.24
CA LYS A 281 -4.60 20.14 0.36
C LYS A 281 -3.37 19.26 0.35
N VAL A 282 -3.36 18.34 1.31
CA VAL A 282 -2.35 17.28 1.44
C VAL A 282 -2.34 16.44 0.16
N GLY A 283 -1.15 16.07 -0.30
CA GLY A 283 -0.96 15.23 -1.49
C GLY A 283 -0.96 16.00 -2.81
N LEU A 284 -1.52 17.22 -2.86
CA LEU A 284 -1.51 18.02 -4.09
C LEU A 284 -0.14 18.62 -4.37
N SER A 285 0.06 18.93 -5.64
CA SER A 285 1.27 19.59 -6.08
C SER A 285 1.40 21.01 -5.52
N LEU A 286 2.63 21.42 -5.36
CA LEU A 286 3.07 22.66 -4.78
C LEU A 286 4.26 23.10 -5.62
N GLY A 287 4.32 24.38 -5.96
CA GLY A 287 5.38 24.95 -6.79
C GLY A 287 5.90 26.23 -6.17
N ILE A 288 7.10 26.64 -6.55
CA ILE A 288 7.53 28.02 -6.36
C ILE A 288 6.58 28.88 -7.20
N TYR A 289 6.07 29.97 -6.61
CA TYR A 289 5.13 30.87 -7.26
C TYR A 289 5.60 31.26 -8.67
N GLN A 290 4.72 31.09 -9.67
CA GLN A 290 4.95 31.35 -11.10
C GLN A 290 6.07 30.53 -11.76
N SER A 291 6.57 29.48 -11.12
CA SER A 291 7.61 28.62 -11.70
C SER A 291 7.00 27.46 -12.47
N ARG A 292 7.29 27.42 -13.78
CA ARG A 292 6.92 26.30 -14.66
C ARG A 292 7.81 25.06 -14.50
N HIS A 293 8.88 25.16 -13.73
CA HIS A 293 9.88 24.09 -13.60
C HIS A 293 9.79 23.36 -12.27
N SER A 294 9.05 23.90 -11.30
CA SER A 294 8.89 23.29 -9.97
C SER A 294 7.51 22.66 -9.82
N SER A 295 7.49 21.37 -9.52
CA SER A 295 6.34 20.67 -8.94
C SER A 295 6.85 19.70 -7.90
N PHE A 296 6.24 19.73 -6.72
CA PHE A 296 6.55 18.89 -5.57
C PHE A 296 5.29 18.68 -4.73
N THR A 297 5.31 17.75 -3.79
CA THR A 297 4.10 17.40 -3.02
C THR A 297 3.99 18.21 -1.73
N PHE A 298 2.78 18.69 -1.41
CA PHE A 298 2.46 19.16 -0.07
C PHE A 298 2.19 17.97 0.86
N GLY A 299 3.12 17.70 1.78
CA GLY A 299 3.02 16.59 2.73
C GLY A 299 2.01 16.81 3.85
N GLY A 300 1.52 18.04 4.00
CA GLY A 300 0.43 18.38 4.91
C GLY A 300 0.82 19.35 6.03
N TRP A 301 -0.09 19.54 6.97
CA TRP A 301 0.12 20.46 8.09
C TRP A 301 0.68 19.71 9.30
N ILE A 302 1.71 20.29 9.91
CA ILE A 302 2.23 19.85 11.20
C ILE A 302 2.06 20.98 12.22
N GLU A 303 1.89 20.64 13.49
CA GLU A 303 1.89 21.61 14.57
C GLU A 303 3.12 21.37 15.44
N VAL A 304 3.92 22.42 15.63
CA VAL A 304 5.18 22.35 16.38
C VAL A 304 5.08 23.26 17.59
N LYS A 305 5.40 22.70 18.74
CA LYS A 305 5.56 23.42 20.01
C LYS A 305 7.06 23.42 20.34
N GLN A 306 7.67 24.60 20.40
CA GLN A 306 9.12 24.72 20.63
C GLN A 306 9.50 24.40 22.07
N GLU A 307 8.72 24.89 23.02
CA GLU A 307 8.96 24.72 24.46
C GLU A 307 7.64 24.49 25.20
N ASP A 308 7.70 23.86 26.37
CA ASP A 308 6.53 23.71 27.21
C ASP A 308 6.00 25.05 27.71
N GLY A 309 4.72 25.32 27.40
CA GLY A 309 4.08 26.61 27.63
C GLY A 309 4.04 27.54 26.41
N SER A 310 4.80 27.24 25.35
CA SER A 310 4.71 27.98 24.09
C SER A 310 3.44 27.66 23.30
N ALA A 311 2.99 28.61 22.47
CA ALA A 311 1.87 28.39 21.55
C ALA A 311 2.27 27.43 20.42
N TRP A 312 1.35 26.54 20.04
CA TRP A 312 1.51 25.68 18.87
C TRP A 312 1.61 26.53 17.60
N LYS A 313 2.62 26.24 16.77
CA LYS A 313 2.79 26.86 15.45
C LYS A 313 2.45 25.84 14.39
N ARG A 314 1.49 26.17 13.53
CA ARG A 314 1.14 25.36 12.36
C ARG A 314 2.13 25.65 11.22
N LEU A 315 2.75 24.60 10.68
CA LEU A 315 3.71 24.65 9.59
C LEU A 315 3.28 23.70 8.46
N GLY A 316 3.61 24.05 7.23
CA GLY A 316 3.43 23.16 6.07
C GLY A 316 4.66 22.29 5.87
N LEU A 317 4.47 20.99 5.66
CA LEU A 317 5.52 20.04 5.38
C LEU A 317 5.67 19.83 3.86
N THR A 318 6.88 19.94 3.35
CA THR A 318 7.24 19.59 1.97
C THR A 318 8.71 19.15 1.91
N CYS A 319 9.15 18.60 0.79
CA CYS A 319 10.53 18.15 0.61
C CYS A 319 11.51 19.33 0.48
N PHE A 320 12.76 19.15 0.89
CA PHE A 320 13.77 20.22 0.78
C PHE A 320 14.06 20.64 -0.68
N HIS A 321 14.02 19.70 -1.63
CA HIS A 321 14.22 20.01 -3.05
C HIS A 321 13.14 20.94 -3.63
N SER A 322 12.01 21.09 -2.93
CA SER A 322 10.95 22.03 -3.26
C SER A 322 11.42 23.49 -3.27
N VAL A 323 12.39 23.81 -2.42
CA VAL A 323 12.92 25.17 -2.23
C VAL A 323 14.36 25.30 -2.76
N TYR A 324 14.95 24.20 -3.20
CA TYR A 324 16.30 24.15 -3.77
C TYR A 324 16.38 23.08 -4.89
N PRO A 325 16.16 23.46 -6.16
CA PRO A 325 16.01 22.49 -7.25
C PRO A 325 17.29 21.73 -7.61
N ASP A 326 18.48 22.27 -7.30
CA ASP A 326 19.77 21.67 -7.66
C ASP A 326 20.45 21.04 -6.43
N LEU A 327 20.08 19.80 -6.13
CA LEU A 327 20.62 19.04 -5.00
C LEU A 327 22.05 18.55 -5.23
N ASN A 328 22.55 18.57 -6.47
CA ASN A 328 23.87 18.02 -6.81
C ASN A 328 25.03 18.93 -6.36
N THR A 329 24.73 20.17 -5.94
CA THR A 329 25.73 21.17 -5.58
C THR A 329 25.79 21.47 -4.08
N VAL A 330 24.97 20.83 -3.24
CA VAL A 330 24.82 21.19 -1.82
C VAL A 330 25.22 20.04 -0.90
N SER A 331 26.21 20.30 -0.04
CA SER A 331 26.62 19.40 1.07
C SER A 331 25.42 19.07 1.97
N MET A 332 25.39 17.86 2.55
CA MET A 332 24.33 17.47 3.51
C MET A 332 24.25 18.41 4.73
N ASP A 333 25.38 19.00 5.13
CA ASP A 333 25.47 19.92 6.28
C ASP A 333 24.86 21.31 5.98
N ASP A 334 24.59 21.64 4.71
CA ASP A 334 24.07 22.95 4.26
C ASP A 334 22.57 22.93 3.93
N ARG A 335 21.84 21.83 4.23
CA ARG A 335 20.41 21.68 3.92
C ARG A 335 19.46 22.44 4.86
N SER A 336 19.86 23.63 5.28
CA SER A 336 18.98 24.52 6.03
C SER A 336 18.95 25.91 5.39
N ILE A 337 17.76 26.35 5.00
CA ILE A 337 17.54 27.73 4.56
C ILE A 337 17.03 28.49 5.77
N SER A 338 17.84 29.39 6.29
CA SER A 338 17.38 30.29 7.35
C SER A 338 16.18 31.10 6.85
N ILE A 339 15.11 31.17 7.64
CA ILE A 339 13.95 32.03 7.36
C ILE A 339 14.32 33.52 7.24
N HIS A 340 15.49 33.90 7.79
CA HIS A 340 16.00 35.26 7.73
C HIS A 340 16.89 35.51 6.50
N SER A 341 17.27 34.46 5.77
CA SER A 341 18.01 34.57 4.52
C SER A 341 17.17 35.23 3.42
N LEU A 342 17.83 35.77 2.40
CA LEU A 342 17.15 36.35 1.24
C LEU A 342 16.26 35.31 0.52
N ILE A 343 16.67 34.04 0.53
CA ILE A 343 15.91 32.93 -0.06
C ILE A 343 14.69 32.63 0.82
N GLY A 344 14.88 32.44 2.13
CA GLY A 344 13.79 32.18 3.09
C GLY A 344 12.73 33.28 3.16
N LYS A 345 13.11 34.54 2.92
CA LYS A 345 12.18 35.69 2.86
C LYS A 345 11.41 35.82 1.55
N ARG A 346 11.79 35.09 0.50
CA ARG A 346 11.26 35.26 -0.88
C ARG A 346 10.63 33.99 -1.46
N ILE A 347 10.60 32.88 -0.70
CA ILE A 347 9.91 31.68 -1.13
C ILE A 347 8.40 31.89 -0.91
N THR A 348 7.71 32.18 -2.01
CA THR A 348 6.25 32.07 -2.10
C THR A 348 5.93 30.77 -2.81
N LEU A 349 4.99 30.01 -2.26
CA LEU A 349 4.54 28.74 -2.81
C LEU A 349 3.12 28.88 -3.35
N GLU A 350 2.81 28.17 -4.42
CA GLU A 350 1.48 28.09 -5.03
C GLU A 350 1.02 26.64 -5.15
N GLN A 351 -0.28 26.41 -4.97
CA GLN A 351 -0.92 25.12 -5.14
C GLN A 351 -2.23 25.31 -5.92
N PRO A 352 -2.49 24.48 -6.96
CA PRO A 352 -1.55 23.53 -7.58
C PRO A 352 -0.31 24.22 -8.16
N SER A 353 0.76 23.48 -8.44
CA SER A 353 1.95 24.06 -9.08
C SER A 353 1.59 24.63 -10.46
N LEU A 354 2.22 25.73 -10.90
CA LEU A 354 1.99 26.23 -12.26
C LEU A 354 2.38 25.20 -13.32
N LYS A 355 3.39 24.37 -13.06
CA LYS A 355 3.79 23.28 -13.96
C LYS A 355 2.62 22.33 -14.23
N ASP A 356 1.98 21.81 -13.18
CA ASP A 356 0.90 20.83 -13.36
C ASP A 356 -0.39 21.50 -13.82
N THR A 357 -0.66 22.73 -13.37
CA THR A 357 -1.77 23.53 -13.89
C THR A 357 -1.63 23.75 -15.40
N THR A 358 -0.42 24.03 -15.88
CA THR A 358 -0.15 24.18 -17.32
C THR A 358 -0.35 22.86 -18.06
N SER A 359 0.15 21.74 -17.51
CA SER A 359 -0.05 20.41 -18.11
C SER A 359 -1.53 20.07 -18.25
N VAL A 360 -2.31 20.26 -17.19
CA VAL A 360 -3.76 19.99 -17.19
C VAL A 360 -4.48 20.88 -18.21
N LEU A 361 -4.13 22.16 -18.30
CA LEU A 361 -4.68 23.06 -19.33
C LEU A 361 -4.29 22.64 -20.76
N GLU A 362 -3.07 22.15 -20.97
CA GLU A 362 -2.61 21.64 -22.27
C GLU A 362 -3.35 20.35 -22.67
N ASP A 363 -3.57 19.44 -21.73
CA ASP A 363 -4.31 18.20 -21.95
C ASP A 363 -5.78 18.48 -22.28
N MET A 364 -6.44 19.38 -21.53
CA MET A 364 -7.81 19.81 -21.84
C MET A 364 -7.93 20.51 -23.20
N LYS A 365 -6.96 21.35 -23.57
CA LYS A 365 -6.95 21.99 -24.90
C LYS A 365 -6.76 20.96 -26.01
N LYS A 366 -5.90 19.97 -25.79
CA LYS A 366 -5.69 18.88 -26.74
C LYS A 366 -6.94 18.02 -26.89
N GLU A 367 -7.71 17.82 -25.84
CA GLU A 367 -9.01 17.15 -25.88
C GLU A 367 -10.02 17.91 -26.74
N LEU A 368 -10.11 19.24 -26.57
CA LEU A 368 -10.95 20.11 -27.40
C LEU A 368 -10.51 20.12 -28.88
N ASP A 369 -9.21 19.98 -29.13
CA ASP A 369 -8.63 19.89 -30.48
C ASP A 369 -8.76 18.49 -31.11
N GLN A 370 -9.27 17.48 -30.38
CA GLN A 370 -9.47 16.16 -30.96
C GLN A 370 -10.51 16.22 -32.07
N LYS A 371 -10.16 15.63 -33.21
CA LYS A 371 -11.05 15.62 -34.36
C LYS A 371 -12.31 14.81 -34.01
N PRO A 372 -13.50 15.42 -34.03
CA PRO A 372 -14.72 14.70 -33.69
C PRO A 372 -14.96 13.60 -34.74
N PRO A 373 -15.84 12.63 -34.44
CA PRO A 373 -16.20 11.58 -35.39
C PRO A 373 -16.56 12.15 -36.76
N SER A 374 -16.18 11.48 -37.85
CA SER A 374 -16.35 12.03 -39.22
C SER A 374 -17.79 12.41 -39.57
N CYS A 375 -18.78 11.83 -38.89
CA CYS A 375 -20.19 12.15 -39.04
C CYS A 375 -20.63 13.41 -38.28
N PHE A 376 -19.89 13.85 -37.26
CA PHE A 376 -20.26 14.96 -36.39
C PHE A 376 -20.35 16.29 -37.13
N ALA A 377 -19.42 16.59 -38.03
CA ALA A 377 -19.42 17.84 -38.79
C ALA A 377 -20.72 18.03 -39.60
N ALA A 378 -21.19 16.96 -40.27
CA ALA A 378 -22.43 16.99 -41.02
C ALA A 378 -23.68 17.08 -40.12
N ILE A 379 -23.65 16.42 -38.95
CA ILE A 379 -24.72 16.51 -37.96
C ILE A 379 -24.81 17.93 -37.39
N LYS A 380 -23.68 18.51 -36.99
CA LYS A 380 -23.57 19.87 -36.46
C LYS A 380 -24.11 20.90 -37.45
N GLU A 381 -23.67 20.85 -38.70
CA GLU A 381 -24.16 21.75 -39.76
C GLU A 381 -25.69 21.64 -39.96
N THR A 382 -26.23 20.43 -39.93
CA THR A 382 -27.67 20.20 -40.11
C THR A 382 -28.47 20.74 -38.93
N VAL A 383 -28.01 20.49 -37.70
CA VAL A 383 -28.66 20.96 -36.47
C VAL A 383 -28.61 22.48 -36.34
N GLU A 384 -27.45 23.12 -36.60
CA GLU A 384 -27.28 24.57 -36.52
C GLU A 384 -28.12 25.33 -37.56
N LYS A 385 -28.40 24.72 -38.71
CA LYS A 385 -29.32 25.27 -39.74
C LYS A 385 -30.80 25.01 -39.45
N GLY A 386 -31.13 24.42 -38.29
CA GLY A 386 -32.51 24.11 -37.90
C GLY A 386 -33.11 22.90 -38.62
N GLY A 387 -32.28 22.00 -39.17
CA GLY A 387 -32.71 20.77 -39.82
C GLY A 387 -32.93 19.61 -38.84
N ASP A 388 -33.74 18.64 -39.26
CA ASP A 388 -34.00 17.42 -38.50
C ASP A 388 -32.89 16.38 -38.69
N VAL A 389 -32.49 15.73 -37.59
CA VAL A 389 -31.53 14.63 -37.57
C VAL A 389 -32.11 13.41 -36.85
N SER A 390 -31.54 12.23 -37.07
CA SER A 390 -31.98 11.03 -36.36
C SER A 390 -31.83 11.18 -34.83
N PRO A 391 -32.64 10.51 -34.00
CA PRO A 391 -32.51 10.57 -32.54
C PRO A 391 -31.11 10.18 -32.03
N ARG A 392 -30.44 9.23 -32.71
CA ARG A 392 -29.06 8.83 -32.38
C ARG A 392 -28.06 9.93 -32.69
N SER A 393 -28.21 10.60 -33.83
CA SER A 393 -27.38 11.74 -34.23
C SER A 393 -27.58 12.94 -33.31
N ARG A 394 -28.81 13.17 -32.84
CA ARG A 394 -29.13 14.23 -31.87
C ARG A 394 -28.46 13.99 -30.53
N ARG A 395 -28.53 12.76 -30.00
CA ARG A 395 -27.82 12.40 -28.75
C ARG A 395 -26.32 12.59 -28.87
N LEU A 396 -25.71 12.11 -29.95
CA LEU A 396 -24.27 12.29 -30.20
C LEU A 396 -23.89 13.77 -30.28
N TYR A 397 -24.75 14.62 -30.90
CA TYR A 397 -24.55 16.06 -30.96
C TYR A 397 -24.61 16.70 -29.56
N ASP A 398 -25.65 16.37 -28.79
CA ASP A 398 -25.86 16.93 -27.45
C ASP A 398 -24.74 16.49 -26.48
N GLU A 399 -24.30 15.22 -26.56
CA GLU A 399 -23.20 14.66 -25.75
C GLU A 399 -21.87 15.39 -26.00
N ILE A 400 -21.41 15.45 -27.25
CA ILE A 400 -20.14 16.12 -27.60
C ILE A 400 -20.21 17.63 -27.30
N THR A 401 -21.35 18.28 -27.58
CA THR A 401 -21.51 19.72 -27.31
C THR A 401 -21.50 20.01 -25.81
N ALA A 402 -22.10 19.14 -24.99
CA ALA A 402 -22.08 19.28 -23.54
C ALA A 402 -20.67 19.04 -22.96
N GLU A 403 -19.94 18.07 -23.51
CA GLU A 403 -18.55 17.75 -23.14
C GLU A 403 -17.60 18.92 -23.48
N ASP A 404 -17.65 19.43 -24.72
CA ASP A 404 -16.86 20.60 -25.16
C ASP A 404 -17.16 21.84 -24.29
N ALA A 405 -18.44 22.06 -23.95
CA ALA A 405 -18.86 23.18 -23.12
C ALA A 405 -18.34 23.04 -21.69
N ALA A 406 -18.39 21.83 -21.11
CA ALA A 406 -17.87 21.56 -19.77
C ALA A 406 -16.36 21.78 -19.71
N ILE A 407 -15.59 21.24 -20.66
CA ILE A 407 -14.13 21.44 -20.74
C ILE A 407 -13.79 22.93 -20.87
N SER A 408 -14.52 23.66 -21.72
CA SER A 408 -14.31 25.10 -21.92
C SER A 408 -14.60 25.92 -20.65
N GLU A 409 -15.64 25.57 -19.90
CA GLU A 409 -15.98 26.19 -18.62
C GLU A 409 -14.89 25.94 -17.57
N THR A 410 -14.39 24.71 -17.48
CA THR A 410 -13.30 24.33 -16.57
C THR A 410 -12.01 25.09 -16.88
N ILE A 411 -11.62 25.19 -18.17
CA ILE A 411 -10.46 26.00 -18.60
C ILE A 411 -10.62 27.45 -18.14
N ALA A 412 -11.78 28.06 -18.38
CA ALA A 412 -12.05 29.44 -17.99
C ALA A 412 -11.99 29.65 -16.47
N GLN A 413 -12.48 28.68 -15.69
CA GLN A 413 -12.42 28.73 -14.23
C GLN A 413 -10.98 28.64 -13.71
N ILE A 414 -10.15 27.78 -14.30
CA ILE A 414 -8.73 27.61 -13.94
C ILE A 414 -7.95 28.88 -14.29
N ASP A 415 -8.14 29.44 -15.50
CA ASP A 415 -7.49 30.67 -15.95
C ASP A 415 -7.90 31.88 -15.08
N HIS A 416 -9.19 31.98 -14.71
CA HIS A 416 -9.66 33.02 -13.80
C HIS A 416 -9.03 32.87 -12.41
N THR A 417 -8.93 31.65 -11.90
CA THR A 417 -8.38 31.39 -10.56
C THR A 417 -6.88 31.68 -10.50
N THR A 418 -6.13 31.34 -11.54
CA THR A 418 -4.70 31.70 -11.65
C THR A 418 -4.47 33.20 -11.85
N THR A 419 -5.39 33.92 -12.49
CA THR A 419 -5.24 35.36 -12.78
C THR A 419 -5.62 36.27 -11.59
N TYR A 420 -6.63 35.89 -10.80
CA TYR A 420 -7.22 36.80 -9.79
C TYR A 420 -6.97 36.41 -8.33
N PHE A 421 -6.63 35.16 -8.02
CA PHE A 421 -6.45 34.72 -6.62
C PHE A 421 -4.99 34.76 -6.13
N PHE A 422 -4.04 35.05 -7.02
CA PHE A 422 -2.65 35.23 -6.65
C PHE A 422 -2.25 36.70 -6.89
N PRO A 423 -2.23 37.53 -5.84
CA PRO A 423 -2.00 38.96 -6.01
C PRO A 423 -0.60 39.20 -6.58
N THR A 424 -0.51 40.06 -7.59
CA THR A 424 0.69 40.84 -7.85
C THR A 424 1.10 41.51 -6.55
N SER A 425 2.28 41.14 -6.05
CA SER A 425 2.90 41.71 -4.86
C SER A 425 2.83 43.23 -4.84
N GLN A 426 2.28 43.81 -3.76
CA GLN A 426 2.73 45.11 -3.25
C GLN A 426 3.84 44.89 -2.25
#